data_AF-A0A6N2E8K4-F1
#
_entry.id   AF-A0A6N2E8K4-F1
#
_cell.length_a   1.000
_cell.length_b   1.000
_cell.length_c   1.000
_cell.angle_alpha   90.00
_cell.angle_beta   90.00
_cell.angle_gamma   90.00
#
_symmetry.space_group_name_H-M   'P 1'
#
loop_
_entity.id
_entity.type
_entity.pdbx_description
1 polymer ?
#
loop_
_entity_poly.entity_id
_entity_poly.type
_entity_poly.pdbx_seq_one_letter_code
_entity_poly.pdbx_strand_id
1 'polypeptide(L)'
;MKVVLVAERAGLRTLLSDHFTRLGASVIQYRHPIKAMDNLEEIAPDIIAWSAEDYPRHWKTFIAFLRSHVSREDSVFVLLTGPSFTHDDADKAQHLGVNGLVNENLDRPQELERLRNLVVRYKELSDLRRTKRLVPGPHDRVELMFSHPTSWEIVSGEVRDISIEGLGFVARRPKLVEGLESGDIIKTATLRIGEKLLSLQLRVYRNNEALSLLYHDLTALYAETIGLYLNDSLERELAAAESTD
;
A
#
# COMPACT_ATOMS: atom_id res chain seq x y z
N MET A 1 1.98 -2.59 -12.56
CA MET A 1 1.45 -1.27 -12.18
C MET A 1 0.18 -1.00 -12.98
N LYS A 2 -0.88 -0.53 -12.36
CA LYS A 2 -2.17 -0.22 -12.98
C LYS A 2 -2.41 1.28 -12.89
N VAL A 3 -2.58 1.90 -14.05
CA VAL A 3 -2.91 3.33 -14.19
C VAL A 3 -4.36 3.44 -14.61
N VAL A 4 -5.17 4.12 -13.82
CA VAL A 4 -6.55 4.46 -14.16
C VAL A 4 -6.58 5.91 -14.63
N LEU A 5 -6.96 6.11 -15.89
CA LEU A 5 -7.27 7.42 -16.45
C LEU A 5 -8.79 7.64 -16.37
N VAL A 6 -9.22 8.68 -15.65
CA VAL A 6 -10.61 9.13 -15.67
C VAL A 6 -10.71 10.40 -16.50
N ALA A 7 -11.04 10.24 -17.79
CA ALA A 7 -11.13 11.31 -18.76
C ALA A 7 -12.08 10.92 -19.89
N GLU A 8 -12.83 11.87 -20.42
CA GLU A 8 -13.69 11.66 -21.59
C GLU A 8 -12.86 11.61 -22.88
N ARG A 9 -11.82 12.43 -22.96
CA ARG A 9 -10.98 12.60 -24.15
C ARG A 9 -10.20 11.32 -24.49
N ALA A 10 -10.33 10.88 -25.75
CA ALA A 10 -9.72 9.64 -26.21
C ALA A 10 -8.18 9.72 -26.36
N GLY A 11 -7.64 10.90 -26.71
CA GLY A 11 -6.20 11.07 -27.00
C GLY A 11 -5.29 10.87 -25.79
N LEU A 12 -5.76 11.19 -24.58
CA LEU A 12 -4.96 11.08 -23.35
C LEU A 12 -4.55 9.64 -23.04
N ARG A 13 -5.41 8.67 -23.37
CA ARG A 13 -5.10 7.25 -23.13
C ARG A 13 -3.90 6.81 -23.94
N THR A 14 -3.82 7.21 -25.20
CA THR A 14 -2.72 6.83 -26.09
C THR A 14 -1.41 7.41 -25.57
N LEU A 15 -1.39 8.71 -25.25
CA LEU A 15 -0.21 9.39 -24.69
C LEU A 15 0.29 8.74 -23.39
N LEU A 16 -0.64 8.42 -22.46
CA LEU A 16 -0.28 7.72 -21.23
C LEU A 16 0.21 6.30 -21.51
N SER A 17 -0.47 5.56 -22.40
CA SER A 17 -0.06 4.20 -22.76
C SER A 17 1.36 4.17 -23.31
N ASP A 18 1.71 5.07 -24.23
CA ASP A 18 3.03 5.11 -24.88
C ASP A 18 4.17 5.30 -23.87
N HIS A 19 3.91 6.01 -22.77
CA HIS A 19 4.90 6.24 -21.73
C HIS A 19 4.91 5.21 -20.61
N PHE A 20 3.73 4.82 -20.12
CA PHE A 20 3.61 3.93 -18.99
C PHE A 20 3.77 2.45 -19.36
N THR A 21 3.50 2.06 -20.61
CA THR A 21 3.76 0.68 -21.08
C THR A 21 5.25 0.34 -21.01
N ARG A 22 6.14 1.30 -21.29
CA ARG A 22 7.61 1.12 -21.15
C ARG A 22 8.07 0.87 -19.72
N LEU A 23 7.24 1.21 -18.73
CA LEU A 23 7.47 0.94 -17.31
C LEU A 23 6.76 -0.33 -16.83
N GLY A 24 6.21 -1.14 -17.74
CA GLY A 24 5.45 -2.34 -17.42
C GLY A 24 4.08 -2.05 -16.78
N ALA A 25 3.50 -0.88 -17.02
CA ALA A 25 2.20 -0.50 -16.50
C ALA A 25 1.08 -0.72 -17.52
N SER A 26 -0.09 -1.11 -17.04
CA SER A 26 -1.32 -1.18 -17.82
C SER A 26 -2.16 0.08 -17.62
N VAL A 27 -2.67 0.66 -18.71
CA VAL A 27 -3.52 1.87 -18.66
C VAL A 27 -4.97 1.50 -18.97
N ILE A 28 -5.85 1.75 -18.00
CA ILE A 28 -7.29 1.55 -18.10
C ILE A 28 -7.94 2.94 -18.13
N GLN A 29 -8.81 3.20 -19.11
CA GLN A 29 -9.54 4.46 -19.19
C GLN A 29 -11.01 4.28 -18.81
N TYR A 30 -11.50 5.14 -17.93
CA TYR A 30 -12.90 5.32 -17.66
C TYR A 30 -13.37 6.68 -18.17
N ARG A 31 -14.44 6.66 -18.97
CA ARG A 31 -15.17 7.86 -19.43
C ARG A 31 -16.35 8.23 -18.53
N HIS A 32 -16.51 7.53 -17.41
CA HIS A 32 -17.58 7.79 -16.45
C HIS A 32 -17.01 7.69 -15.04
N PRO A 33 -16.97 8.80 -14.27
CA PRO A 33 -16.50 8.84 -12.89
C PRO A 33 -17.11 7.76 -12.00
N ILE A 34 -18.42 7.53 -12.13
CA ILE A 34 -19.15 6.55 -11.30
C ILE A 34 -18.65 5.13 -11.59
N LYS A 35 -18.51 4.76 -12.87
CA LYS A 35 -17.95 3.45 -13.23
C LYS A 35 -16.51 3.27 -12.74
N ALA A 36 -15.70 4.33 -12.77
CA ALA A 36 -14.34 4.28 -12.23
C ALA A 36 -14.36 4.01 -10.72
N MET A 37 -15.33 4.59 -10.00
CA MET A 37 -15.50 4.45 -8.56
C MET A 37 -15.99 3.04 -8.19
N ASP A 38 -16.98 2.52 -8.91
CA ASP A 38 -17.55 1.18 -8.68
C ASP A 38 -16.53 0.05 -8.87
N ASN A 39 -15.57 0.25 -9.79
CA ASN A 39 -14.53 -0.76 -10.08
C ASN A 39 -13.23 -0.51 -9.29
N LEU A 40 -13.18 0.49 -8.41
CA LEU A 40 -11.94 0.93 -7.78
C LEU A 40 -11.28 -0.18 -6.94
N GLU A 41 -12.08 -0.92 -6.18
CA GLU A 41 -11.62 -2.03 -5.34
C GLU A 41 -11.07 -3.20 -6.17
N GLU A 42 -11.76 -3.56 -7.27
CA GLU A 42 -11.33 -4.65 -8.15
C GLU A 42 -10.05 -4.28 -8.91
N ILE A 43 -9.96 -3.04 -9.39
CA ILE A 43 -8.78 -2.59 -10.11
C ILE A 43 -7.60 -2.46 -9.16
N ALA A 44 -7.80 -1.90 -7.96
CA ALA A 44 -6.75 -1.50 -7.03
C ALA A 44 -5.62 -0.72 -7.75
N PRO A 45 -5.90 0.51 -8.24
CA PRO A 45 -4.96 1.24 -9.08
C PRO A 45 -3.80 1.81 -8.28
N ASP A 46 -2.57 1.61 -8.76
CA ASP A 46 -1.39 2.27 -8.21
C ASP A 46 -1.42 3.78 -8.48
N ILE A 47 -2.00 4.18 -9.63
CA ILE A 47 -2.09 5.57 -10.06
C ILE A 47 -3.47 5.86 -10.62
N ILE A 48 -4.01 7.02 -10.24
CA ILE A 48 -5.23 7.57 -10.81
C ILE A 48 -4.91 8.93 -11.40
N ALA A 49 -4.99 9.05 -12.72
CA ALA A 49 -4.90 10.31 -13.44
C ALA A 49 -6.33 10.80 -13.75
N TRP A 50 -6.69 11.97 -13.23
CA TRP A 50 -8.06 12.47 -13.29
C TRP A 50 -8.16 13.79 -14.06
N SER A 51 -9.01 13.85 -15.09
CA SER A 51 -9.29 15.09 -15.83
C SER A 51 -10.19 16.03 -15.03
N ALA A 52 -9.63 17.13 -14.55
CA ALA A 52 -10.38 18.17 -13.84
C ALA A 52 -11.25 18.99 -14.80
N GLU A 53 -10.92 19.06 -16.09
CA GLU A 53 -11.74 19.71 -17.12
C GLU A 53 -12.96 18.89 -17.51
N ASP A 54 -12.80 17.58 -17.71
CA ASP A 54 -13.91 16.71 -18.10
C ASP A 54 -14.88 16.53 -16.92
N TYR A 55 -14.37 16.48 -15.68
CA TYR A 55 -15.17 16.22 -14.48
C TYR A 55 -14.86 17.16 -13.30
N PRO A 56 -15.06 18.49 -13.44
CA PRO A 56 -14.65 19.50 -12.45
C PRO A 56 -15.35 19.35 -11.08
N ARG A 57 -16.52 18.72 -11.05
CA ARG A 57 -17.32 18.55 -9.82
C ARG A 57 -17.13 17.18 -9.15
N HIS A 58 -16.59 16.20 -9.85
CA HIS A 58 -16.61 14.80 -9.38
C HIS A 58 -15.30 14.38 -8.70
N TRP A 59 -14.18 15.01 -9.05
CA TRP A 59 -12.88 14.61 -8.54
C TRP A 59 -12.78 14.71 -7.01
N LYS A 60 -13.44 15.71 -6.41
CA LYS A 60 -13.46 15.94 -4.95
C LYS A 60 -14.12 14.77 -4.21
N THR A 61 -15.29 14.35 -4.69
CA THR A 61 -16.02 13.21 -4.14
C THR A 61 -15.23 11.92 -4.34
N PHE A 62 -14.65 11.73 -5.52
CA PHE A 62 -13.89 10.54 -5.83
C PHE A 62 -12.64 10.41 -4.96
N ILE A 63 -11.84 11.48 -4.81
CA ILE A 63 -10.64 11.40 -3.98
C ILE A 63 -10.99 11.26 -2.50
N ALA A 64 -12.05 11.90 -2.01
CA ALA A 64 -12.50 11.70 -0.64
C ALA A 64 -12.88 10.22 -0.39
N PHE A 65 -13.59 9.60 -1.34
CA PHE A 65 -13.90 8.18 -1.31
C PHE A 65 -12.64 7.31 -1.35
N LEU A 66 -11.72 7.55 -2.29
CA LEU A 66 -10.45 6.85 -2.38
C LEU A 66 -9.67 6.94 -1.07
N ARG A 67 -9.52 8.15 -0.51
CA ARG A 67 -8.72 8.41 0.70
C ARG A 67 -9.35 7.88 1.98
N SER A 68 -10.64 7.54 1.96
CA SER A 68 -11.26 6.80 3.06
C SER A 68 -10.88 5.31 3.09
N HIS A 69 -10.26 4.79 2.03
CA HIS A 69 -9.88 3.37 1.91
C HIS A 69 -8.40 3.15 1.55
N VAL A 70 -7.73 4.15 0.98
CA VAL A 70 -6.38 4.02 0.40
C VAL A 70 -5.54 5.26 0.70
N SER A 71 -4.35 5.05 1.28
CA SER A 71 -3.40 6.11 1.61
C SER A 71 -2.91 6.87 0.36
N ARG A 72 -2.31 8.05 0.57
CA ARG A 72 -1.78 8.88 -0.53
C ARG A 72 -0.67 8.17 -1.29
N GLU A 73 0.01 7.24 -0.67
CA GLU A 73 1.17 6.61 -1.26
C GLU A 73 0.90 5.21 -1.82
N ASP A 74 -0.15 4.53 -1.35
CA ASP A 74 -0.59 3.25 -1.92
C ASP A 74 -1.35 3.46 -3.24
N SER A 75 -1.99 4.63 -3.41
CA SER A 75 -2.57 5.04 -4.70
C SER A 75 -2.33 6.51 -4.97
N VAL A 76 -1.52 6.79 -5.99
CA VAL A 76 -1.12 8.13 -6.39
C VAL A 76 -2.25 8.78 -7.18
N PHE A 77 -2.86 9.81 -6.63
CA PHE A 77 -3.91 10.57 -7.30
C PHE A 77 -3.32 11.84 -7.93
N VAL A 78 -3.35 11.94 -9.25
CA VAL A 78 -2.87 13.10 -10.02
C VAL A 78 -4.04 13.77 -10.71
N LEU A 79 -4.22 15.07 -10.46
CA LEU A 79 -5.17 15.88 -11.22
C LEU A 79 -4.51 16.41 -12.49
N LEU A 80 -5.14 16.14 -13.62
CA LEU A 80 -4.87 16.77 -14.92
C LEU A 80 -5.69 18.06 -14.97
N THR A 81 -4.99 19.18 -14.90
CA THR A 81 -5.55 20.53 -14.74
C THR A 81 -5.55 21.28 -16.07
N GLY A 82 -6.65 21.97 -16.36
CA GLY A 82 -6.79 22.83 -17.54
C GLY A 82 -7.11 24.28 -17.16
N PRO A 83 -7.52 25.11 -18.13
CA PRO A 83 -7.78 26.53 -17.93
C PRO A 83 -8.88 26.86 -16.92
N SER A 84 -9.81 25.94 -16.67
CA SER A 84 -10.90 26.14 -15.71
C SER A 84 -10.51 25.84 -14.27
N PHE A 85 -9.31 25.27 -14.04
CA PHE A 85 -8.83 24.91 -12.71
C PHE A 85 -8.35 26.15 -11.94
N THR A 86 -8.99 26.43 -10.81
CA THR A 86 -8.76 27.65 -10.03
C THR A 86 -7.74 27.46 -8.90
N HIS A 87 -7.30 28.56 -8.29
CA HIS A 87 -6.46 28.51 -7.08
C HIS A 87 -7.19 27.84 -5.90
N ASP A 88 -8.48 28.12 -5.73
CA ASP A 88 -9.34 27.48 -4.72
C ASP A 88 -9.46 25.96 -4.95
N ASP A 89 -9.47 25.51 -6.20
CA ASP A 89 -9.40 24.07 -6.50
C ASP A 89 -8.03 23.47 -6.14
N ALA A 90 -6.94 24.22 -6.29
CA ALA A 90 -5.59 23.78 -5.89
C ALA A 90 -5.50 23.59 -4.37
N ASP A 91 -6.02 24.53 -3.58
CA ASP A 91 -6.04 24.45 -2.12
C ASP A 91 -6.87 23.23 -1.66
N LYS A 92 -8.04 23.03 -2.28
CA LYS A 92 -8.88 21.84 -2.04
C LYS A 92 -8.16 20.56 -2.41
N ALA A 93 -7.43 20.54 -3.53
CA ALA A 93 -6.70 19.37 -3.99
C ALA A 93 -5.62 18.98 -2.98
N GLN A 94 -4.88 19.96 -2.46
CA GLN A 94 -3.89 19.73 -1.42
C GLN A 94 -4.52 19.19 -0.14
N HIS A 95 -5.62 19.80 0.31
CA HIS A 95 -6.32 19.36 1.53
C HIS A 95 -6.90 17.94 1.42
N LEU A 96 -7.43 17.58 0.25
CA LEU A 96 -8.02 16.27 -0.02
C LEU A 96 -6.98 15.17 -0.33
N GLY A 97 -5.69 15.51 -0.31
CA GLY A 97 -4.63 14.52 -0.46
C GLY A 97 -4.29 14.15 -1.90
N VAL A 98 -4.50 15.05 -2.86
CA VAL A 98 -3.98 14.91 -4.24
C VAL A 98 -2.45 14.89 -4.19
N ASN A 99 -1.83 13.99 -4.93
CA ASN A 99 -0.37 13.79 -4.93
C ASN A 99 0.36 14.75 -5.85
N GLY A 100 -0.31 15.20 -6.92
CA GLY A 100 0.26 16.14 -7.87
C GLY A 100 -0.78 16.77 -8.76
N LEU A 101 -0.46 17.98 -9.22
CA LEU A 101 -1.17 18.68 -10.27
C LEU A 101 -0.26 18.66 -11.51
N VAL A 102 -0.80 18.25 -12.63
CA VAL A 102 -0.13 18.21 -13.94
C VAL A 102 -1.04 18.90 -14.93
N ASN A 103 -0.50 19.67 -15.87
CA ASN A 103 -1.32 20.27 -16.90
C ASN A 103 -1.85 19.18 -17.85
N GLU A 104 -3.11 19.30 -18.27
CA GLU A 104 -3.77 18.31 -19.11
C GLU A 104 -3.18 18.19 -20.53
N ASN A 105 -2.39 19.18 -20.96
CA ASN A 105 -1.71 19.18 -22.24
C ASN A 105 -0.46 18.28 -22.18
N LEU A 106 -0.71 16.98 -22.16
CA LEU A 106 0.33 15.93 -22.09
C LEU A 106 1.15 15.80 -23.38
N ASP A 107 0.81 16.50 -24.45
CA ASP A 107 1.67 16.61 -25.64
C ASP A 107 2.98 17.37 -25.33
N ARG A 108 3.01 18.13 -24.23
CA ARG A 108 4.22 18.78 -23.74
C ARG A 108 5.12 17.78 -22.99
N PRO A 109 6.36 17.54 -23.46
CA PRO A 109 7.27 16.59 -22.81
C PRO A 109 7.51 16.88 -21.32
N GLN A 110 7.47 18.15 -20.91
CA GLN A 110 7.70 18.60 -19.54
C GLN A 110 6.62 18.11 -18.57
N GLU A 111 5.35 18.19 -18.96
CA GLU A 111 4.21 17.76 -18.11
C GLU A 111 4.19 16.25 -17.94
N LEU A 112 4.56 15.57 -19.02
CA LEU A 112 4.63 14.12 -19.08
C LEU A 112 5.79 13.57 -18.24
N GLU A 113 6.93 14.26 -18.28
CA GLU A 113 8.06 13.99 -17.42
C GLU A 113 7.75 14.28 -15.94
N ARG A 114 6.98 15.35 -15.66
CA ARG A 114 6.49 15.63 -14.31
C ARG A 114 5.59 14.51 -13.78
N LEU A 115 4.66 14.03 -14.61
CA LEU A 115 3.81 12.89 -14.28
C LEU A 115 4.65 11.62 -14.03
N ARG A 116 5.64 11.36 -14.89
CA ARG A 116 6.57 10.22 -14.73
C ARG A 116 7.33 10.31 -13.40
N ASN A 117 7.88 11.47 -13.07
CA ASN A 117 8.67 11.66 -11.85
C ASN A 117 7.81 11.53 -10.58
N LEU A 118 6.55 11.98 -10.62
CA LEU A 118 5.59 11.69 -9.55
C LEU A 118 5.44 10.18 -9.36
N VAL A 119 5.18 9.45 -10.45
CA VAL A 119 4.98 8.00 -10.41
C VAL A 119 6.21 7.27 -9.89
N VAL A 120 7.40 7.57 -10.41
CA VAL A 120 8.65 6.92 -9.97
C VAL A 120 8.90 7.18 -8.49
N ARG A 121 8.77 8.42 -8.02
CA ARG A 121 8.97 8.78 -6.62
C ARG A 121 8.04 8.00 -5.69
N TYR A 122 6.76 7.91 -6.02
CA TYR A 122 5.80 7.18 -5.18
C TYR A 122 6.00 5.67 -5.25
N LYS A 123 6.41 5.13 -6.40
CA LYS A 123 6.78 3.72 -6.53
C LYS A 123 8.02 3.38 -5.70
N GLU A 124 9.05 4.22 -5.73
CA GLU A 124 10.23 4.05 -4.88
C GLU A 124 9.84 4.11 -3.40
N LEU A 125 8.97 5.05 -3.01
CA LEU A 125 8.46 5.12 -1.63
C LEU A 125 7.56 3.94 -1.24
N SER A 126 6.82 3.35 -2.18
CA SER A 126 6.06 2.12 -1.92
C SER A 126 7.00 0.92 -1.79
N ASP A 127 7.97 0.78 -2.70
CA ASP A 127 8.95 -0.31 -2.72
C ASP A 127 9.87 -0.27 -1.50
N LEU A 128 10.30 0.92 -1.06
CA LEU A 128 11.02 1.12 0.20
C LEU A 128 10.20 0.69 1.42
N ARG A 129 8.88 0.90 1.42
CA ARG A 129 8.00 0.38 2.48
C ARG A 129 7.81 -1.13 2.39
N ARG A 130 7.73 -1.69 1.18
CA ARG A 130 7.66 -3.15 1.00
C ARG A 130 8.90 -3.84 1.56
N THR A 131 10.05 -3.19 1.40
CA THR A 131 11.35 -3.70 1.83
C THR A 131 11.74 -3.28 3.26
N LYS A 132 11.03 -2.32 3.89
CA LYS A 132 11.29 -1.91 5.27
C LYS A 132 10.94 -3.06 6.22
N ARG A 133 11.98 -3.69 6.76
CA ARG A 133 11.89 -4.64 7.87
C ARG A 133 12.13 -3.89 9.17
N LEU A 134 11.16 -3.97 10.08
CA LEU A 134 11.34 -3.55 11.46
C LEU A 134 11.88 -4.74 12.25
N VAL A 135 12.97 -4.53 12.98
CA VAL A 135 13.41 -5.43 14.04
C VAL A 135 12.77 -4.90 15.33
N PRO A 136 11.82 -5.62 15.96
CA PRO A 136 11.11 -5.11 17.13
C PRO A 136 12.07 -4.74 18.26
N GLY A 137 12.00 -3.48 18.72
CA GLY A 137 12.71 -3.00 19.90
C GLY A 137 11.94 -3.27 21.21
N PRO A 138 12.48 -2.88 22.37
CA PRO A 138 11.83 -3.09 23.68
C PRO A 138 10.44 -2.46 23.82
N HIS A 139 10.16 -1.41 23.04
CA HIS A 139 8.90 -0.67 23.06
C HIS A 139 7.93 -1.12 21.96
N ASP A 140 8.38 -1.96 21.03
CA ASP A 140 7.53 -2.49 19.98
C ASP A 140 6.68 -3.66 20.51
N ARG A 141 5.37 -3.54 20.37
CA ARG A 141 4.43 -4.59 20.74
C ARG A 141 4.13 -5.46 19.53
N VAL A 142 5.06 -6.34 19.19
CA VAL A 142 4.92 -7.29 18.08
C VAL A 142 5.01 -8.72 18.60
N GLU A 143 3.90 -9.46 18.58
CA GLU A 143 3.86 -10.85 19.05
C GLU A 143 3.11 -11.73 18.05
N LEU A 144 3.59 -12.96 17.84
CA LEU A 144 2.92 -13.94 17.01
C LEU A 144 2.63 -15.21 17.80
N MET A 145 1.41 -15.71 17.66
CA MET A 145 1.02 -17.06 18.05
C MET A 145 0.26 -17.73 16.92
N PHE A 146 0.42 -19.04 16.76
CA PHE A 146 -0.34 -19.79 15.78
C PHE A 146 -0.57 -21.24 16.23
N SER A 147 -1.55 -21.90 15.63
CA SER A 147 -1.76 -23.34 15.83
C SER A 147 -1.01 -24.12 14.75
N HIS A 148 -0.23 -25.12 15.15
CA HIS A 148 0.46 -26.00 14.21
C HIS A 148 -0.55 -26.68 13.28
N PRO A 149 -0.34 -26.67 11.95
CA PRO A 149 -1.34 -27.10 10.95
C PRO A 149 -1.77 -28.57 11.11
N THR A 150 -0.86 -29.43 11.59
CA THR A 150 -1.11 -30.87 11.75
C THR A 150 -1.42 -31.29 13.19
N SER A 151 -0.57 -30.94 14.16
CA SER A 151 -0.75 -31.33 15.57
C SER A 151 -1.74 -30.45 16.35
N TRP A 152 -2.13 -29.29 15.82
CA TRP A 152 -2.98 -28.29 16.48
C TRP A 152 -2.41 -27.70 17.78
N GLU A 153 -1.15 -28.01 18.10
CA GLU A 153 -0.47 -27.42 19.25
C GLU A 153 -0.24 -25.92 19.03
N ILE A 154 -0.37 -25.16 20.11
CA ILE A 154 -0.10 -23.72 20.08
C ILE A 154 1.41 -23.49 20.05
N VAL A 155 1.85 -22.82 18.99
CA VAL A 155 3.21 -22.34 18.80
C VAL A 155 3.25 -20.85 19.15
N SER A 156 4.14 -20.53 20.09
CA SER A 156 4.43 -19.17 20.53
C SER A 156 5.93 -18.93 20.49
N GLY A 157 6.36 -17.69 20.35
CA GLY A 157 7.76 -17.36 20.19
C GLY A 157 7.99 -15.87 20.05
N GLU A 158 9.13 -15.53 19.47
CA GLU A 158 9.56 -14.16 19.26
C GLU A 158 9.57 -13.81 17.78
N VAL A 159 9.07 -12.63 17.44
CA VAL A 159 9.17 -12.07 16.10
C VAL A 159 10.54 -11.41 15.97
N ARG A 160 11.40 -11.95 15.11
CA ARG A 160 12.76 -11.46 14.84
C ARG A 160 12.74 -10.17 14.03
N ASP A 161 11.89 -10.15 13.02
CA ASP A 161 11.70 -9.03 12.12
C ASP A 161 10.31 -9.12 11.48
N ILE A 162 9.78 -7.99 11.05
CA ILE A 162 8.48 -7.90 10.39
C ILE A 162 8.51 -6.88 9.26
N SER A 163 7.89 -7.21 8.14
CA SER A 163 7.61 -6.31 7.01
C SER A 163 6.13 -6.42 6.60
N ILE A 164 5.76 -5.74 5.51
CA ILE A 164 4.42 -5.86 4.93
C ILE A 164 4.19 -7.20 4.22
N GLU A 165 5.26 -7.93 3.90
CA GLU A 165 5.18 -9.20 3.14
C GLU A 165 5.16 -10.42 4.07
N GLY A 166 5.74 -10.28 5.26
CA GLY A 166 5.85 -11.37 6.21
C GLY A 166 6.68 -11.01 7.42
N LEU A 167 7.15 -12.03 8.12
CA LEU A 167 7.93 -11.89 9.33
C LEU A 167 8.89 -13.07 9.55
N GLY A 168 9.98 -12.80 10.25
CA GLY A 168 10.85 -13.82 10.84
C GLY A 168 10.36 -14.19 12.24
N PHE A 169 10.31 -15.48 12.56
CA PHE A 169 9.81 -15.97 13.84
C PHE A 169 10.69 -17.08 14.41
N VAL A 170 10.96 -17.03 15.71
CA VAL A 170 11.65 -18.10 16.43
C VAL A 170 10.71 -18.68 17.47
N ALA A 171 10.36 -19.95 17.28
CA ALA A 171 9.52 -20.66 18.23
C ALA A 171 10.26 -20.84 19.57
N ARG A 172 9.57 -20.57 20.68
CA ARG A 172 10.10 -20.81 22.02
C ARG A 172 10.41 -22.29 22.27
N ARG A 173 9.67 -23.18 21.59
CA ARG A 173 9.89 -24.63 21.57
C ARG A 173 10.18 -25.09 20.14
N PRO A 174 11.46 -25.20 19.72
CA PRO A 174 11.83 -25.51 18.33
C PRO A 174 11.22 -26.83 17.80
N LYS A 175 11.07 -27.84 18.66
CA LYS A 175 10.47 -29.14 18.28
C LYS A 175 9.05 -29.01 17.72
N LEU A 176 8.31 -27.97 18.11
CA LEU A 176 6.95 -27.75 17.60
C LEU A 176 6.92 -27.28 16.16
N VAL A 177 8.04 -26.82 15.60
CA VAL A 177 8.10 -26.31 14.23
C VAL A 177 9.01 -27.12 13.32
N GLU A 178 9.63 -28.19 13.83
CA GLU A 178 10.60 -29.02 13.09
C GLU A 178 9.99 -29.70 11.85
N GLY A 179 8.70 -30.06 11.92
CA GLY A 179 7.97 -30.68 10.82
C GLY A 179 7.30 -29.72 9.84
N LEU A 180 7.51 -28.40 9.97
CA LEU A 180 6.94 -27.42 9.04
C LEU A 180 7.82 -27.28 7.80
N GLU A 181 7.23 -27.52 6.63
CA GLU A 181 7.91 -27.46 5.34
C GLU A 181 7.58 -26.18 4.57
N SER A 182 8.45 -25.82 3.63
CA SER A 182 8.18 -24.69 2.73
C SER A 182 6.90 -24.97 1.92
N GLY A 183 5.99 -23.99 1.92
CA GLY A 183 4.67 -24.09 1.28
C GLY A 183 3.53 -24.38 2.25
N ASP A 184 3.80 -24.86 3.46
CA ASP A 184 2.75 -25.14 4.44
C ASP A 184 1.92 -23.90 4.78
N ILE A 185 0.61 -24.09 4.91
CA ILE A 185 -0.34 -23.03 5.27
C ILE A 185 -0.78 -23.18 6.71
N ILE A 186 -0.40 -22.21 7.53
CA ILE A 186 -0.87 -22.01 8.89
C ILE A 186 -2.17 -21.22 8.82
N LYS A 187 -3.30 -21.90 9.01
CA LYS A 187 -4.65 -21.32 8.82
C LYS A 187 -5.10 -20.42 9.98
N THR A 188 -4.49 -20.60 11.15
CA THR A 188 -4.91 -19.94 12.39
C THR A 188 -3.70 -19.36 13.08
N ALA A 189 -3.39 -18.11 12.73
CA ALA A 189 -2.37 -17.30 13.38
C ALA A 189 -2.98 -15.99 13.89
N THR A 190 -2.49 -15.53 15.03
CA THR A 190 -2.83 -14.24 15.63
C THR A 190 -1.55 -13.43 15.77
N LEU A 191 -1.50 -12.31 15.07
CA LEU A 191 -0.41 -11.34 15.12
C LEU A 191 -0.88 -10.13 15.92
N ARG A 192 -0.22 -9.84 17.03
CA ARG A 192 -0.38 -8.59 17.76
C ARG A 192 0.58 -7.56 17.19
N ILE A 193 0.06 -6.39 16.86
CA ILE A 193 0.83 -5.21 16.44
C ILE A 193 0.28 -3.99 17.18
N GLY A 194 1.09 -3.41 18.07
CA GLY A 194 0.59 -2.38 18.99
C GLY A 194 -0.52 -2.96 19.88
N GLU A 195 -1.66 -2.29 19.89
CA GLU A 195 -2.88 -2.72 20.60
C GLU A 195 -3.82 -3.56 19.72
N LYS A 196 -3.49 -3.78 18.45
CA LYS A 196 -4.35 -4.49 17.50
C LYS A 196 -4.00 -5.97 17.44
N LEU A 197 -5.02 -6.81 17.33
CA LEU A 197 -4.90 -8.25 17.10
C LEU A 197 -5.42 -8.60 15.70
N LEU A 198 -4.56 -9.18 14.88
CA LEU A 198 -4.87 -9.57 13.50
C LEU A 198 -4.95 -11.10 13.42
N SER A 199 -6.11 -11.62 13.03
CA SER A 199 -6.29 -13.06 12.79
C SER A 199 -6.07 -13.37 11.32
N LEU A 200 -4.94 -13.98 10.99
CA LEU A 200 -4.45 -14.12 9.61
C LEU A 200 -3.95 -15.53 9.30
N GLN A 201 -3.73 -15.80 8.02
CA GLN A 201 -3.08 -17.02 7.55
C GLN A 201 -1.64 -16.72 7.18
N LEU A 202 -0.76 -17.69 7.41
CA LEU A 202 0.67 -17.59 7.08
C LEU A 202 1.08 -18.76 6.19
N ARG A 203 1.96 -18.48 5.24
CA ARG A 203 2.67 -19.50 4.48
C ARG A 203 4.09 -19.63 4.99
N VAL A 204 4.53 -20.85 5.25
CA VAL A 204 5.93 -21.14 5.55
C VAL A 204 6.74 -20.94 4.28
N TYR A 205 7.64 -19.96 4.27
CA TYR A 205 8.57 -19.76 3.17
C TYR A 205 9.83 -20.59 3.37
N ARG A 206 10.35 -20.60 4.60
CA ARG A 206 11.56 -21.34 4.97
C ARG A 206 11.54 -21.68 6.45
N ASN A 207 12.19 -22.79 6.81
CA ASN A 207 12.37 -23.25 8.18
C ASN A 207 13.82 -23.68 8.39
N ASN A 208 14.69 -22.76 8.82
CA ASN A 208 16.10 -23.01 9.08
C ASN A 208 16.48 -22.35 10.41
N GLU A 209 16.19 -23.02 11.54
CA GLU A 209 16.33 -22.52 12.92
C GLU A 209 15.33 -21.40 13.31
N ALA A 210 15.06 -20.49 12.37
CA ALA A 210 13.96 -19.55 12.41
C ALA A 210 13.00 -19.82 11.25
N LEU A 211 11.71 -19.62 11.51
CA LEU A 211 10.67 -19.62 10.48
C LEU A 211 10.69 -18.28 9.74
N SER A 212 10.76 -18.34 8.42
CA SER A 212 10.38 -17.23 7.56
C SER A 212 8.94 -17.46 7.11
N LEU A 213 8.04 -16.55 7.49
CA LEU A 213 6.62 -16.65 7.26
C LEU A 213 6.18 -15.52 6.35
N LEU A 214 5.37 -15.82 5.35
CA LEU A 214 4.74 -14.84 4.47
C LEU A 214 3.26 -14.74 4.82
N TYR A 215 2.67 -13.55 4.71
CA TYR A 215 1.22 -13.43 4.84
C TYR A 215 0.52 -14.14 3.69
N HIS A 216 -0.52 -14.90 4.00
CA HIS A 216 -1.36 -15.56 3.01
C HIS A 216 -2.76 -14.95 3.05
N ASP A 217 -3.25 -14.50 1.89
CA ASP A 217 -4.55 -13.87 1.71
C ASP A 217 -4.82 -12.70 2.69
N LEU A 218 -3.79 -11.85 2.86
CA LEU A 218 -3.86 -10.70 3.74
C LEU A 218 -4.89 -9.69 3.22
N THR A 219 -5.81 -9.26 4.09
CA THR A 219 -6.78 -8.22 3.74
C THR A 219 -6.11 -6.85 3.63
N ALA A 220 -6.69 -5.96 2.82
CA ALA A 220 -6.20 -4.59 2.69
C ALA A 220 -6.12 -3.86 4.05
N LEU A 221 -7.13 -4.05 4.91
CA LEU A 221 -7.17 -3.48 6.26
C LEU A 221 -5.99 -3.95 7.14
N TYR A 222 -5.62 -5.23 7.06
CA TYR A 222 -4.48 -5.76 7.81
C TYR A 222 -3.16 -5.30 7.24
N ALA A 223 -3.02 -5.28 5.91
CA ALA A 223 -1.85 -4.74 5.23
C ALA A 223 -1.61 -3.27 5.60
N GLU A 224 -2.66 -2.45 5.59
CA GLU A 224 -2.61 -1.05 6.03
C GLU A 224 -2.23 -0.94 7.50
N THR A 225 -2.85 -1.75 8.38
CA THR A 225 -2.52 -1.75 9.81
C THR A 225 -1.05 -2.08 10.08
N ILE A 226 -0.51 -3.09 9.40
CA ILE A 226 0.92 -3.45 9.48
C ILE A 226 1.76 -2.30 8.93
N GLY A 227 1.41 -1.77 7.76
CA GLY A 227 2.14 -0.68 7.11
C GLY A 227 2.25 0.57 7.97
N LEU A 228 1.14 1.04 8.55
CA LEU A 228 1.11 2.19 9.46
C LEU A 228 2.04 1.95 10.66
N TYR A 229 1.95 0.78 11.29
CA TYR A 229 2.82 0.45 12.41
C TYR A 229 4.31 0.47 12.01
N LEU A 230 4.68 -0.09 10.86
CA LEU A 230 6.07 -0.09 10.40
C LEU A 230 6.59 1.32 10.07
N ASN A 231 5.72 2.24 9.66
CA ASN A 231 6.10 3.62 9.33
C ASN A 231 6.37 4.44 10.59
N ASP A 232 5.53 4.30 11.62
CA ASP A 232 5.61 5.10 12.84
C ASP A 232 6.70 4.62 13.83
N SER A 233 7.60 3.72 13.40
CA SER A 233 8.63 3.12 14.27
C SER A 233 9.57 4.16 14.89
N LEU A 234 9.97 5.16 14.12
CA LEU A 234 10.89 6.21 14.57
C LEU A 234 10.21 7.15 15.58
N GLU A 235 8.95 7.52 15.35
CA GLU A 235 8.18 8.34 16.29
C GLU A 235 7.95 7.62 17.62
N ARG A 236 7.70 6.30 17.58
CA ARG A 236 7.58 5.48 18.80
C ARG A 236 8.89 5.40 19.58
N GLU A 237 10.02 5.30 18.90
CA GLU A 237 11.34 5.28 19.53
C GLU A 237 11.65 6.64 20.20
N LEU A 238 11.33 7.75 19.53
CA LEU A 238 11.48 9.10 20.08
C LEU A 238 10.55 9.35 21.29
N ALA A 239 9.28 8.97 21.20
CA ALA A 239 8.33 9.11 22.30
C ALA A 239 8.69 8.25 23.52
N ALA A 240 9.29 7.07 23.30
CA ALA A 240 9.80 6.22 24.37
C ALA A 240 11.03 6.87 25.06
N ALA A 241 11.91 7.52 24.30
CA ALA A 241 13.05 8.23 24.86
C ALA A 241 12.61 9.43 25.74
N GLU A 242 11.62 10.20 25.31
CA GLU A 242 11.09 11.36 26.07
C GLU A 242 10.31 10.99 27.34
N SER A 243 9.83 9.75 27.46
CA SER A 243 9.07 9.28 28.64
C SER A 243 9.95 8.59 29.70
N THR A 244 11.26 8.53 29.48
CA THR A 244 12.23 7.93 30.41
C THR A 244 13.04 8.98 31.20
N ASP A 245 12.83 10.27 30.92
CA ASP A 245 13.32 11.43 31.70
C ASP A 245 12.22 11.99 32.65
#